data_AF-A0AA91PGD5-F1
#
_entry.id   AF-A0AA91PGD5-F1
#
_cell.length_a   1.000
_cell.length_b   1.000
_cell.length_c   1.000
_cell.angle_alpha   90.00
_cell.angle_beta   90.00
_cell.angle_gamma   90.00
#
_symmetry.space_group_name_H-M   'P 1'
#
loop_
_entity.id
_entity.type
_entity.pdbx_description
1 polymer ?
#
loop_
_entity_poly.entity_id
_entity_poly.type
_entity_poly.pdbx_seq_one_letter_code
_entity_poly.pdbx_strand_id
1 'polypeptide(L)'
;MPEGFFDEVSAVLRSESAADVSDAVIEVCTQRGILHPELEQEPDSELRSDEIREVFELVEATSYAVADGRVMPADRREEQFDEQMLGLWEQFIDDATDEESEQAAAQLASGGTL
;
A
#
# COMPACT_ATOMS: atom_id res chain seq x y z
N MET A 1 -11.60 -1.13 -10.21
CA MET A 1 -11.18 -1.84 -8.97
C MET A 1 -12.42 -2.27 -8.22
N PRO A 2 -12.65 -3.57 -8.02
CA PRO A 2 -13.76 -4.05 -7.21
C PRO A 2 -13.65 -3.57 -5.76
N GLU A 3 -14.79 -3.29 -5.11
CA GLU A 3 -14.81 -2.88 -3.70
C GLU A 3 -14.19 -3.97 -2.80
N GLY A 4 -13.42 -3.57 -1.79
CA GLY A 4 -12.73 -4.45 -0.84
C GLY A 4 -11.57 -5.28 -1.42
N PHE A 5 -11.27 -5.17 -2.72
CA PHE A 5 -10.27 -6.03 -3.37
C PHE A 5 -8.87 -5.87 -2.76
N PHE A 6 -8.45 -4.65 -2.50
CA PHE A 6 -7.14 -4.36 -1.91
C PHE A 6 -7.01 -4.85 -0.46
N ASP A 7 -8.10 -4.86 0.30
CA ASP A 7 -8.11 -5.37 1.68
C ASP A 7 -7.92 -6.88 1.68
N GLU A 8 -8.61 -7.58 0.78
CA GLU A 8 -8.48 -9.03 0.59
C GLU A 8 -7.09 -9.41 0.09
N VAL A 9 -6.55 -8.69 -0.89
CA VAL A 9 -5.18 -8.89 -1.36
C VAL A 9 -4.20 -8.69 -0.21
N SER A 10 -4.33 -7.60 0.55
CA SER A 10 -3.46 -7.32 1.71
C SER A 10 -3.51 -8.42 2.78
N ALA A 11 -4.67 -9.08 2.94
CA ALA A 11 -4.85 -10.14 3.92
C ALA A 11 -4.10 -11.44 3.56
N VAL A 12 -3.86 -11.69 2.27
CA VAL A 12 -3.14 -12.89 1.79
C VAL A 12 -1.72 -12.59 1.28
N LEU A 13 -1.38 -11.31 1.10
CA LEU A 13 -0.09 -10.87 0.59
C LEU A 13 1.03 -11.20 1.56
N ARG A 14 1.99 -12.02 1.11
CA ARG A 14 3.14 -12.45 1.91
C ARG A 14 4.30 -11.48 1.88
N SER A 15 4.55 -10.86 0.73
CA SER A 15 5.62 -9.88 0.54
C SER A 15 5.28 -8.94 -0.62
N GLU A 16 6.08 -7.89 -0.79
CA GLU A 16 5.93 -6.91 -1.87
C GLU A 16 6.62 -7.36 -3.17
N SER A 17 7.06 -8.61 -3.24
CA SER A 17 7.65 -9.16 -4.47
C SER A 17 6.61 -9.26 -5.58
N ALA A 18 7.03 -9.05 -6.83
CA ALA A 18 6.12 -9.16 -7.97
C ALA A 18 5.43 -10.53 -8.06
N ALA A 19 6.13 -11.61 -7.64
CA ALA A 19 5.58 -12.95 -7.60
C ALA A 19 4.48 -13.10 -6.54
N ASP A 20 4.72 -12.61 -5.32
CA ASP A 20 3.72 -12.68 -4.25
C ASP A 20 2.52 -11.78 -4.54
N VAL A 21 2.74 -10.63 -5.19
CA VAL A 21 1.66 -9.75 -5.66
C VAL A 21 0.80 -10.44 -6.71
N SER A 22 1.41 -11.09 -7.71
CA SER A 22 0.64 -11.84 -8.72
C SER A 22 -0.12 -13.01 -8.12
N ASP A 23 0.51 -13.75 -7.19
CA ASP A 23 -0.11 -14.91 -6.55
C ASP A 23 -1.31 -14.48 -5.69
N ALA A 24 -1.16 -13.41 -4.89
CA ALA A 24 -2.25 -12.86 -4.09
C ALA A 24 -3.43 -12.38 -4.95
N VAL A 25 -3.15 -11.68 -6.05
CA VAL A 25 -4.18 -11.23 -6.99
C VAL A 25 -4.91 -12.41 -7.63
N ILE A 26 -4.17 -13.43 -8.10
CA ILE A 26 -4.75 -14.64 -8.70
C ILE A 26 -5.63 -15.38 -7.69
N GLU A 27 -5.17 -15.50 -6.44
CA GLU A 27 -5.93 -16.13 -5.36
C GLU A 27 -7.27 -15.39 -5.12
N VAL A 28 -7.24 -14.08 -4.95
CA VAL A 28 -8.46 -13.27 -4.74
C VAL A 28 -9.38 -13.32 -5.96
N CYS A 29 -8.84 -13.22 -7.18
CA CYS A 29 -9.62 -13.37 -8.41
C CYS A 29 -10.30 -14.73 -8.51
N THR A 30 -9.64 -15.80 -8.06
CA THR A 30 -10.22 -17.15 -8.02
C THR A 30 -11.33 -17.23 -6.96
N GLN A 31 -11.09 -16.71 -5.76
CA GLN A 31 -12.08 -16.70 -4.67
C GLN A 31 -13.35 -15.90 -5.03
N ARG A 32 -13.19 -14.81 -5.79
CA ARG A 32 -14.30 -13.97 -6.26
C ARG A 32 -15.00 -14.51 -7.50
N GLY A 33 -14.50 -15.58 -8.13
CA GLY A 33 -15.04 -16.08 -9.40
C GLY A 33 -14.81 -15.11 -10.57
N ILE A 34 -13.73 -14.34 -10.53
CA ILE A 34 -13.25 -13.54 -11.66
C ILE A 34 -12.39 -14.42 -12.57
N LEU A 35 -11.59 -15.30 -11.97
CA LEU A 35 -10.79 -16.30 -12.66
C LEU A 35 -11.31 -17.69 -12.35
N HIS A 36 -11.54 -18.50 -13.38
CA HIS A 36 -12.06 -19.87 -13.25
C HIS A 36 -11.01 -20.89 -13.74
N PRO A 37 -9.99 -21.22 -12.92
CA PRO A 37 -8.92 -22.12 -13.31
C PRO A 37 -9.40 -23.57 -13.52
N GLU A 38 -10.53 -23.96 -12.93
CA GLU A 38 -11.07 -25.33 -12.90
C GLU A 38 -12.11 -25.64 -13.98
N LEU A 39 -12.31 -24.78 -14.98
CA LEU A 39 -13.28 -25.08 -16.05
C LEU A 39 -12.86 -26.35 -16.82
N GLU A 40 -13.60 -27.44 -16.61
CA GLU A 40 -13.39 -28.75 -17.25
C GLU A 40 -13.63 -28.73 -18.77
N GLN A 41 -14.38 -27.74 -19.25
CA GLN A 41 -14.57 -27.44 -20.66
C GLN A 41 -13.75 -26.22 -21.01
N GLU A 42 -13.04 -26.23 -22.13
CA GLU A 42 -12.36 -25.03 -22.62
C GLU A 42 -13.40 -23.90 -22.76
N PRO A 43 -13.30 -22.82 -21.95
CA PRO A 43 -14.12 -21.64 -22.18
C PRO A 43 -13.85 -21.13 -23.61
N ASP A 44 -14.85 -20.50 -24.22
CA ASP A 44 -14.67 -19.82 -25.49
C ASP A 44 -13.42 -18.91 -25.41
N SER A 45 -12.56 -18.98 -26.43
CA SER A 45 -11.23 -18.36 -26.40
C SER A 45 -11.28 -16.86 -26.15
N GLU A 46 -12.36 -16.19 -26.57
CA GLU A 46 -12.64 -14.78 -26.30
C GLU A 46 -12.89 -14.52 -24.81
N LEU A 47 -13.73 -15.34 -24.16
CA LEU A 47 -14.03 -15.21 -22.73
C LEU A 47 -12.76 -15.40 -21.89
N ARG A 48 -11.95 -16.41 -22.22
CA ARG A 48 -10.67 -16.64 -21.52
C ARG A 48 -9.68 -15.50 -21.73
N SER A 49 -9.68 -14.87 -22.91
CA SER A 49 -8.82 -13.71 -23.19
C SER A 49 -9.25 -12.49 -22.36
N ASP A 50 -10.56 -12.29 -22.20
CA ASP A 50 -11.10 -11.21 -21.37
C ASP A 50 -10.82 -11.41 -19.88
N GLU A 51 -11.02 -12.62 -19.35
CA GLU A 51 -10.68 -12.96 -17.95
C GLU A 51 -9.19 -12.73 -17.68
N ILE A 52 -8.31 -13.18 -18.58
CA ILE A 52 -6.86 -12.98 -18.45
C ILE A 52 -6.51 -11.50 -18.48
N ARG A 53 -7.09 -10.73 -19.41
CA ARG A 53 -6.86 -9.28 -19.50
C ARG A 53 -7.27 -8.58 -18.20
N GLU A 54 -8.44 -8.90 -17.66
CA GLU A 54 -8.91 -8.33 -16.40
C GLU A 54 -7.96 -8.66 -15.24
N VAL A 55 -7.46 -9.90 -15.16
CA VAL A 55 -6.46 -10.28 -14.14
C VAL A 55 -5.18 -9.46 -14.29
N PHE A 56 -4.68 -9.26 -15.51
CA PHE A 56 -3.48 -8.43 -15.73
C PHE A 56 -3.69 -6.98 -15.31
N GLU A 57 -4.85 -6.39 -15.62
CA GLU A 57 -5.21 -5.03 -15.18
C GLU A 57 -5.23 -4.94 -13.64
N LEU A 58 -5.73 -5.97 -12.95
CA LEU A 58 -5.74 -6.05 -11.49
C LEU A 58 -4.33 -6.23 -10.90
N VAL A 59 -3.47 -7.03 -11.53
CA VAL A 59 -2.06 -7.18 -11.12
C VAL A 59 -1.32 -5.85 -11.25
N GLU A 60 -1.50 -5.13 -12.37
CA GLU A 60 -0.89 -3.82 -12.58
C GLU A 60 -1.33 -2.82 -11.51
N ALA A 61 -2.64 -2.67 -11.31
CA ALA A 61 -3.18 -1.73 -10.33
C ALA A 61 -2.76 -2.07 -8.89
N THR A 62 -2.67 -3.36 -8.55
CA THR A 62 -2.18 -3.82 -7.25
C THR A 62 -0.69 -3.53 -7.09
N SER A 63 0.12 -3.73 -8.13
CA SER A 63 1.55 -3.42 -8.10
C SER A 63 1.79 -1.94 -7.84
N TYR A 64 1.00 -1.05 -8.43
CA TYR A 64 1.03 0.39 -8.12
C TYR A 64 0.63 0.68 -6.67
N ALA A 65 -0.42 0.02 -6.16
CA ALA A 65 -0.88 0.21 -4.79
C ALA A 65 0.10 -0.34 -3.74
N VAL A 66 0.89 -1.36 -4.08
CA VAL A 66 1.99 -1.85 -3.24
C VAL A 66 3.14 -0.84 -3.25
N ALA A 67 3.50 -0.32 -4.42
CA ALA A 67 4.59 0.65 -4.56
C ALA A 67 4.32 1.99 -3.84
N ASP A 68 3.07 2.41 -3.73
CA ASP A 68 2.67 3.63 -3.01
C ASP A 68 2.25 3.38 -1.55
N GLY A 69 2.32 2.14 -1.08
CA GLY A 69 2.07 1.75 0.30
C GLY A 69 0.60 1.65 0.71
N ARG A 70 -0.35 1.74 -0.24
CA ARG A 70 -1.78 1.50 0.04
C ARG A 70 -2.12 0.03 0.25
N VAL A 71 -1.35 -0.89 -0.35
CA VAL A 71 -1.44 -2.33 -0.14
C VAL A 71 -0.13 -2.80 0.47
N MET A 72 -0.20 -3.45 1.62
CA MET A 72 0.97 -3.99 2.30
C MET A 72 0.64 -5.35 2.91
N PRO A 73 1.64 -6.23 3.06
CA PRO A 73 1.48 -7.48 3.81
C PRO A 73 0.92 -7.21 5.21
N ALA A 74 -0.02 -8.04 5.66
CA ALA A 74 -0.67 -7.88 6.98
C ALA A 74 0.35 -7.75 8.13
N ASP A 75 1.41 -8.58 8.10
CA ASP A 75 2.46 -8.60 9.13
C ASP A 75 3.28 -7.30 9.17
N ARG A 76 3.38 -6.57 8.06
CA ARG A 76 4.12 -5.29 7.98
C ARG A 76 3.30 -4.11 8.50
N ARG A 77 1.98 -4.26 8.57
CA ARG A 77 1.07 -3.18 9.02
C ARG A 77 1.27 -2.85 10.50
N GLU A 78 1.73 -3.81 11.30
CA GLU A 78 2.05 -3.63 12.73
C GLU A 78 3.42 -2.94 12.95
N GLU A 79 4.34 -3.01 11.98
CA GLU A 79 5.68 -2.39 12.07
C GLU A 79 5.68 -0.88 11.76
N GLN A 80 4.57 -0.33 11.24
CA GLN A 80 4.53 1.01 10.67
C GLN A 80 4.48 2.14 11.71
N PHE A 81 4.22 1.82 12.98
CA PHE A 81 4.19 2.78 14.06
C PHE A 81 5.19 2.37 15.14
N ASP A 82 6.46 2.72 14.92
CA ASP A 82 7.36 2.85 16.05
C ASP A 82 6.81 3.99 16.93
N GLU A 83 6.18 3.62 18.04
CA GLU A 83 5.59 4.57 19.01
C GLU A 83 6.61 5.64 19.42
N GLN A 84 7.91 5.32 19.38
CA GLN A 84 8.98 6.26 19.62
C GLN A 84 9.11 7.31 18.51
N MET A 85 8.99 6.91 17.25
CA MET A 85 9.03 7.84 16.10
C MET A 85 7.79 8.72 16.04
N LEU A 86 6.62 8.20 16.41
CA LEU A 86 5.39 8.97 16.56
C LEU A 86 5.55 10.06 17.62
N GLY A 87 6.07 9.71 18.80
CA GLY A 87 6.34 10.68 19.86
C GLY A 87 7.35 11.76 19.45
N LEU A 88 8.39 11.39 18.69
CA LEU A 88 9.34 12.37 18.13
C LEU A 88 8.71 13.28 17.07
N TRP A 89 7.75 12.77 16.29
CA TRP A 89 7.03 13.55 15.29
C TRP A 89 6.05 14.53 15.94
N GLU A 90 5.31 14.09 16.96
CA GLU A 90 4.43 14.95 17.76
C GLU A 90 5.23 16.05 18.46
N GLN A 91 6.38 15.69 19.07
CA GLN A 91 7.28 16.67 19.68
C GLN A 91 7.85 17.65 18.65
N PHE A 92 8.19 17.20 17.45
CA PHE A 92 8.62 18.08 16.37
C PHE A 92 7.53 19.05 15.91
N ILE A 93 6.26 18.62 15.81
CA ILE A 93 5.14 19.52 15.50
C ILE A 93 4.98 20.55 16.63
N ASP A 94 5.00 20.11 17.89
CA ASP A 94 4.87 21.00 19.04
C ASP A 94 6.00 22.04 19.07
N ASP A 95 7.26 21.61 18.88
CA ASP A 95 8.42 22.50 18.79
C ASP A 95 8.34 23.45 17.58
N ALA A 96 7.79 22.99 16.45
CA ALA A 96 7.63 23.80 15.24
C ALA A 96 6.45 24.79 15.31
N THR A 97 5.53 24.60 16.27
CA THR A 97 4.40 25.50 16.52
C THR A 97 4.59 26.38 17.76
N ASP A 98 5.72 26.21 18.45
CA ASP A 98 6.12 27.05 19.58
C ASP A 98 6.66 28.42 19.10
N GLU A 99 5.90 29.47 19.43
CA GLU A 99 6.24 30.86 19.12
C GLU A 99 7.59 31.30 19.75
N GLU A 100 8.02 30.67 20.86
CA GLU A 100 9.32 30.95 21.49
C GLU A 100 10.48 30.39 20.66
N SER A 101 10.30 29.20 20.09
CA SER A 101 11.27 28.55 19.20
C SER A 101 11.42 29.28 17.86
N GLU A 102 10.33 29.83 17.29
CA GLU A 102 10.38 30.71 16.12
C GLU A 102 11.16 32.02 16.41
N GLN A 103 10.93 32.63 17.57
CA GLN A 103 11.63 33.87 17.97
C GLN A 103 13.11 33.63 18.26
N ALA A 104 13.47 32.50 18.87
CA ALA A 104 14.86 32.12 19.11
C ALA A 104 15.63 31.84 17.81
N ALA A 105 15.01 31.12 16.87
CA ALA A 105 15.57 30.88 15.54
C ALA A 105 15.73 32.18 14.73
N ALA A 106 14.75 33.09 14.81
CA ALA A 106 14.83 34.41 14.18
C ALA A 106 15.95 35.27 14.77
N GLN A 107 16.15 35.25 16.09
CA GLN A 107 17.25 35.97 16.76
C GLN A 107 18.63 35.45 16.34
N LEU A 108 18.79 34.12 16.24
CA LEU A 108 20.03 33.49 15.75
C LEU A 108 20.27 33.78 14.26
N ALA A 109 19.24 33.74 13.42
CA ALA A 109 19.33 34.02 11.98
C ALA A 109 19.60 35.51 11.67
N SER A 110 19.13 36.42 12.54
CA SER A 110 19.37 37.86 12.42
C SER A 110 20.75 38.33 12.90
N GLY A 111 21.61 37.42 13.36
CA GLY A 111 22.99 37.73 13.75
C GLY A 111 23.09 38.50 15.08
N GLY A 112 22.37 38.05 16.11
CA GLY A 112 22.50 38.58 17.47
C GLY A 112 23.95 38.54 17.96
N THR A 113 24.61 39.70 17.94
CA THR A 113 25.91 39.94 18.56
C THR A 113 25.64 40.29 20.03
N LEU A 114 26.34 39.61 20.95
CA LEU A 114 26.42 39.96 22.37
C LEU A 114 26.84 41.42 22.58
#